data_AF-A0A2V8XBD3-F1
#
_entry.id   AF-A0A2V8XBD3-F1
#
_cell.length_a   1.000
_cell.length_b   1.000
_cell.length_c   1.000
_cell.angle_alpha   90.00
_cell.angle_beta   90.00
_cell.angle_gamma   90.00
#
_symmetry.space_group_name_H-M   'P 1'
#
loop_
_entity.id
_entity.type
_entity.pdbx_description
1 polymer ?
#
loop_
_entity_poly.entity_id
_entity_poly.type
_entity_poly.pdbx_seq_one_letter_code
_entity_poly.pdbx_strand_id
1 'polypeptide(L)'
;MKNNLLFVLLSVSVLAGCRMTGRLYPVQGPLSAQSPTPVLLAKLTGAFNSGNMTVVLADGEVCKGHWATVARPPVAKAGATASTAPDSNMSSVWDTIYGSGFYVSHVLGQRLYVQAVIPGNRGTVLKVEMYRSAGGEPNLLREIKGVAKDNKDNIYKLVF
;
A
#
# COMPACT_ATOMS: atom_id res chain seq x y z
N MET A 1 -26.16 -34.00 -16.38
CA MET A 1 -24.98 -33.81 -15.50
C MET A 1 -23.92 -32.85 -16.06
N LYS A 2 -23.77 -32.70 -17.38
CA LYS A 2 -22.76 -31.83 -18.03
C LYS A 2 -22.98 -30.31 -17.80
N ASN A 3 -24.23 -29.85 -17.71
CA ASN A 3 -24.55 -28.43 -17.51
C ASN A 3 -24.22 -27.93 -16.09
N ASN A 4 -24.29 -28.80 -15.08
CA ASN A 4 -23.99 -28.43 -13.69
C ASN A 4 -22.49 -28.20 -13.47
N LEU A 5 -21.62 -28.91 -14.22
CA LEU A 5 -20.18 -28.72 -14.18
C LEU A 5 -19.77 -27.35 -14.75
N LEU A 6 -20.51 -26.87 -15.76
CA LEU A 6 -20.25 -25.60 -16.43
C LEU A 6 -20.52 -24.39 -15.52
N PHE A 7 -21.59 -24.44 -14.72
CA PHE A 7 -21.91 -23.40 -13.73
C PHE A 7 -20.92 -23.35 -12.57
N VAL A 8 -20.40 -24.50 -12.15
CA VAL A 8 -19.34 -24.58 -11.12
C VAL A 8 -18.02 -24.00 -11.64
N LEU A 9 -17.62 -24.31 -12.88
CA LEU A 9 -16.43 -23.73 -13.49
C LEU A 9 -16.55 -22.21 -13.73
N LEU A 10 -17.74 -21.72 -14.10
CA LEU A 10 -17.99 -20.29 -14.27
C LEU A 10 -17.92 -19.53 -12.94
N SER A 11 -18.44 -20.11 -11.86
CA SER A 11 -18.41 -19.48 -10.52
C SER A 11 -17.01 -19.49 -9.89
N VAL A 12 -16.18 -20.50 -10.15
CA VAL A 12 -14.75 -20.50 -9.74
C VAL A 12 -13.94 -19.43 -10.49
N SER A 13 -14.29 -19.14 -11.75
CA SER A 13 -13.57 -18.15 -12.56
C SER A 13 -13.83 -16.70 -12.13
N VAL A 14 -15.01 -16.39 -11.58
CA VAL A 14 -15.38 -15.04 -11.12
C VAL A 14 -14.69 -14.66 -9.79
N LEU A 15 -14.23 -15.64 -9.02
CA LEU A 15 -13.51 -15.41 -7.75
C LEU A 15 -12.00 -15.20 -7.92
N ALA A 16 -11.49 -15.22 -9.16
CA ALA A 16 -10.10 -14.87 -9.46
C ALA A 16 -9.89 -13.36 -9.27
N GLY A 17 -9.71 -12.93 -8.02
CA GLY A 17 -9.41 -11.54 -7.67
C GLY A 17 -8.11 -11.04 -8.33
N CYS A 18 -8.06 -9.74 -8.62
CA CYS A 18 -6.86 -9.11 -9.17
C CYS A 18 -5.67 -9.29 -8.22
N ARG A 19 -4.51 -9.64 -8.79
CA ARG A 19 -3.25 -9.79 -8.06
C ARG A 19 -2.23 -8.83 -8.63
N MET A 20 -1.64 -8.01 -7.75
CA MET A 20 -0.54 -7.11 -8.07
C MET A 20 0.70 -7.49 -7.26
N THR A 21 1.86 -7.29 -7.87
CA THR A 21 3.15 -7.49 -7.20
C THR A 21 3.86 -6.16 -7.15
N GLY A 22 4.27 -5.74 -5.95
CA GLY A 22 5.11 -4.58 -5.73
C GLY A 22 6.49 -4.99 -5.24
N ARG A 23 7.46 -4.09 -5.39
CA ARG A 23 8.81 -4.19 -4.86
C ARG A 23 9.04 -3.04 -3.90
N LEU A 24 9.55 -3.39 -2.72
CA LEU A 24 9.95 -2.44 -1.68
C LEU A 24 11.48 -2.33 -1.71
N TYR A 25 11.95 -1.14 -2.07
CA TYR A 25 13.36 -0.80 -2.10
C TYR A 25 13.71 0.01 -0.84
N PRO A 26 14.59 -0.49 0.05
CA PRO A 26 15.07 0.28 1.19
C PRO A 26 15.77 1.56 0.70
N VAL A 27 15.34 2.71 1.23
CA VAL A 27 15.93 4.04 0.92
C VAL A 27 16.66 4.60 2.14
N GLN A 28 16.19 4.25 3.35
CA GLN A 28 16.80 4.64 4.62
C GLN A 28 16.64 3.52 5.65
N GLY A 29 17.55 3.47 6.62
CA GLY A 29 17.55 2.50 7.72
C GLY A 29 18.57 1.37 7.53
N PRO A 30 18.71 0.45 8.50
CA PRO A 30 19.71 -0.61 8.48
C PRO A 30 19.75 -1.46 7.20
N LEU A 31 18.60 -1.74 6.59
CA LEU A 31 18.54 -2.53 5.36
C LEU A 31 19.11 -1.78 4.14
N SER A 32 19.01 -0.45 4.10
CA SER A 32 19.56 0.36 3.00
C SER A 32 21.09 0.37 2.97
N ALA A 33 21.75 0.12 4.11
CA ALA A 33 23.20 0.08 4.23
C ALA A 33 23.81 -1.29 3.85
N GLN A 34 22.99 -2.31 3.59
CA GLN A 34 23.47 -3.64 3.22
C GLN A 34 23.95 -3.68 1.76
N SER A 35 24.94 -4.53 1.49
CA SER A 35 25.50 -4.78 0.15
C SER A 35 25.46 -6.29 -0.17
N PRO A 36 24.62 -6.74 -1.11
CA PRO A 36 23.65 -5.96 -1.89
C PRO A 36 22.44 -5.52 -1.05
N THR A 37 21.81 -4.40 -1.44
CA THR A 37 20.59 -3.93 -0.78
C THR A 37 19.43 -4.89 -1.07
N PRO A 38 18.74 -5.41 -0.04
CA PRO A 38 17.66 -6.37 -0.22
C PRO A 38 16.42 -5.70 -0.84
N VAL A 39 15.83 -6.33 -1.85
CA VAL A 39 14.54 -5.91 -2.43
C VAL A 39 13.45 -6.82 -1.90
N LEU A 40 12.48 -6.26 -1.19
CA LEU A 40 11.40 -7.04 -0.59
C LEU A 40 10.20 -7.14 -1.56
N LEU A 41 9.57 -8.32 -1.60
CA LEU A 41 8.44 -8.57 -2.48
C LEU A 41 7.13 -8.34 -1.73
N ALA A 42 6.33 -7.40 -2.22
CA ALA A 42 4.97 -7.17 -1.77
C ALA A 42 3.97 -7.84 -2.72
N LYS A 43 3.04 -8.63 -2.18
CA LYS A 43 1.93 -9.22 -2.92
C LYS A 43 0.65 -8.57 -2.43
N LEU A 44 -0.09 -8.00 -3.36
CA LEU A 44 -1.38 -7.37 -3.09
C LEU A 44 -2.45 -8.15 -3.84
N THR A 45 -3.53 -8.46 -3.14
CA THR A 45 -4.76 -8.99 -3.73
C THR A 45 -5.93 -8.13 -3.30
N GLY A 46 -7.02 -8.13 -4.07
CA GLY A 46 -8.23 -7.42 -3.71
C GLY A 46 -8.98 -6.90 -4.93
N ALA A 47 -10.06 -6.19 -4.64
CA ALA A 47 -10.90 -5.54 -5.64
C ALA A 47 -11.45 -4.24 -5.06
N PHE A 48 -11.71 -3.27 -5.94
CA PHE A 48 -12.29 -1.97 -5.58
C PHE A 48 -11.43 -1.15 -4.61
N ASN A 49 -11.75 -1.15 -3.31
CA ASN A 49 -11.21 -0.26 -2.29
C ASN A 49 -10.55 -0.99 -1.11
N SER A 50 -10.42 -2.31 -1.17
CA SER A 50 -9.76 -3.07 -0.10
C SER A 50 -9.22 -4.41 -0.58
N GLY A 51 -8.37 -5.01 0.25
CA GLY A 51 -7.84 -6.33 -0.02
C GLY A 51 -6.79 -6.77 0.99
N ASN A 52 -5.99 -7.76 0.59
CA ASN A 52 -4.93 -8.32 1.40
C ASN A 52 -3.56 -7.88 0.87
N MET A 53 -2.63 -7.69 1.79
CA MET A 53 -1.22 -7.46 1.49
C MET A 53 -0.36 -8.48 2.22
N THR A 54 0.67 -8.98 1.55
CA THR A 54 1.69 -9.85 2.13
C THR A 54 3.07 -9.37 1.71
N VAL A 55 3.98 -9.25 2.65
CA VAL A 55 5.39 -8.91 2.40
C VAL A 55 6.27 -9.95 3.08
N VAL A 56 7.31 -10.38 2.38
CA VAL A 56 8.37 -11.23 2.98
C VAL A 56 9.59 -10.35 3.19
N LEU A 57 10.03 -10.22 4.44
CA LEU A 57 11.18 -9.42 4.83
C LEU A 57 12.50 -10.16 4.53
N ALA A 58 13.62 -9.43 4.59
CA ALA A 58 14.95 -9.95 4.28
C ALA A 58 15.38 -11.12 5.20
N ASP A 59 14.89 -11.13 6.44
CA ASP A 59 15.15 -12.18 7.42
C ASP A 59 14.19 -13.39 7.29
N GLY A 60 13.27 -13.37 6.32
CA GLY A 60 12.23 -14.39 6.12
C GLY A 60 10.95 -14.19 6.92
N GLU A 61 10.83 -13.10 7.70
CA GLU A 61 9.59 -12.77 8.40
C GLU A 61 8.49 -12.46 7.39
N VAL A 62 7.27 -12.91 7.68
CA VAL A 62 6.13 -12.73 6.79
C VAL A 62 5.14 -11.77 7.44
N CYS A 63 4.98 -10.60 6.85
CA CYS A 63 3.99 -9.60 7.22
C CYS A 63 2.72 -9.79 6.42
N LYS A 64 1.57 -9.90 7.09
CA LYS A 64 0.26 -10.11 6.46
C LYS A 64 -0.77 -9.20 7.10
N GLY A 65 -1.62 -8.59 6.28
CA GLY A 65 -2.75 -7.82 6.77
C GLY A 65 -3.61 -7.28 5.65
N HIS A 66 -4.54 -6.40 6.03
CA HIS A 66 -5.49 -5.80 5.12
C HIS A 66 -5.05 -4.40 4.71
N TRP A 67 -5.32 -4.06 3.46
CA TRP A 67 -5.24 -2.69 2.96
C TRP A 67 -6.63 -2.18 2.64
N ALA A 68 -6.84 -0.87 2.81
CA ALA A 68 -8.09 -0.21 2.48
C ALA A 68 -7.86 1.22 1.99
N THR A 69 -8.70 1.69 1.08
CA THR A 69 -8.77 3.09 0.68
C THR A 69 -9.24 3.91 1.89
N VAL A 70 -8.55 5.01 2.19
CA VAL A 70 -8.93 5.92 3.26
C VAL A 70 -10.06 6.80 2.76
N ALA A 71 -11.14 6.88 3.54
CA ALA A 71 -12.25 7.77 3.23
C ALA A 71 -11.77 9.22 3.22
N ARG A 72 -12.16 9.99 2.20
CA ARG A 72 -11.92 11.43 2.19
C ARG A 72 -12.66 12.05 3.37
N PRO A 73 -12.02 12.89 4.20
CA PRO A 73 -12.75 13.72 5.15
C PRO A 73 -13.80 14.51 4.38
N PRO A 74 -15.09 14.48 4.76
CA PRO A 74 -16.08 15.34 4.11
C PRO A 74 -15.58 16.79 4.20
N VAL A 75 -15.65 17.53 3.09
CA VAL A 75 -15.32 18.95 3.08
C VAL A 75 -16.17 19.58 4.17
N ALA A 76 -15.52 20.11 5.21
CA ALA A 76 -16.22 20.64 6.35
C ALA A 76 -17.17 21.76 5.87
N LYS A 77 -18.48 21.55 6.02
CA LYS A 77 -19.38 22.69 6.23
C LYS A 77 -18.85 23.40 7.47
N ALA A 78 -18.67 24.71 7.37
CA ALA A 78 -18.18 25.55 8.47
C ALA A 78 -18.89 25.15 9.78
N GLY A 79 -18.13 24.57 10.73
CA GLY A 79 -18.62 24.14 12.03
C GLY A 79 -18.42 22.67 12.43
N ALA A 80 -17.92 21.79 11.55
CA ALA A 80 -17.61 20.41 11.94
C ALA A 80 -16.19 20.28 12.53
N THR A 81 -16.10 19.81 13.77
CA THR A 81 -14.86 19.46 14.47
C THR A 81 -14.02 18.51 13.62
N ALA A 82 -12.75 18.88 13.44
CA ALA A 82 -11.78 18.15 12.62
C ALA A 82 -11.74 16.67 13.01
N SER A 83 -12.20 15.81 12.09
CA SER A 83 -11.98 14.36 12.22
C SER A 83 -10.49 14.09 12.20
N THR A 84 -10.06 13.25 13.14
CA THR A 84 -8.68 12.85 13.44
C THR A 84 -7.81 12.78 12.18
N ALA A 85 -6.79 13.63 12.10
CA ALA A 85 -5.81 13.60 11.03
C ALA A 85 -5.22 12.18 10.92
N PRO A 86 -5.03 11.65 9.69
CA PRO A 86 -4.31 10.40 9.53
C PRO A 86 -2.91 10.57 10.13
N ASP A 87 -2.50 9.56 10.90
CA ASP A 87 -1.24 9.41 11.63
C ASP A 87 -0.10 10.20 10.95
N SER A 88 0.33 11.32 11.56
CA SER A 88 1.27 12.30 10.99
C SER A 88 2.68 11.74 10.72
N ASN A 89 2.92 10.46 11.01
CA ASN A 89 4.21 9.80 10.91
C ASN A 89 4.54 9.38 9.46
N MET A 90 3.56 9.21 8.57
CA MET A 90 3.83 8.78 7.19
C MET A 90 4.07 9.93 6.21
N SER A 91 3.64 11.17 6.51
CA SER A 91 3.88 12.32 5.64
C SER A 91 5.37 12.61 5.44
N SER A 92 6.16 12.52 6.51
CA SER A 92 7.62 12.64 6.44
C SER A 92 8.26 11.53 5.61
N VAL A 93 7.71 10.32 5.62
CA VAL A 93 8.20 9.19 4.82
C VAL A 93 8.02 9.46 3.32
N TRP A 94 6.86 10.02 2.93
CA TRP A 94 6.62 10.49 1.56
C TRP A 94 7.63 11.54 1.14
N ASP A 95 7.83 12.54 1.99
CA ASP A 95 8.72 13.66 1.71
C ASP A 95 10.20 13.24 1.64
N THR A 96 10.62 12.27 2.45
CA THR A 96 11.96 11.66 2.37
C THR A 96 12.21 11.00 1.02
N ILE A 97 11.21 10.32 0.44
CA ILE A 97 11.38 9.54 -0.79
C ILE A 97 11.19 10.40 -2.05
N TYR A 98 10.24 11.34 -2.03
CA TYR A 98 9.82 12.09 -3.23
C TYR A 98 10.12 13.60 -3.17
N GLY A 99 10.67 14.08 -2.05
CA GLY A 99 11.04 15.48 -1.84
C GLY A 99 10.10 16.21 -0.88
N SER A 100 10.61 17.25 -0.23
CA SER A 100 9.86 18.06 0.74
C SER A 100 8.55 18.60 0.16
N GLY A 101 7.46 18.48 0.90
CA GLY A 101 6.14 18.97 0.50
C GLY A 101 5.39 18.05 -0.47
N PHE A 102 5.95 16.92 -0.86
CA PHE A 102 5.32 15.97 -1.78
C PHE A 102 4.00 15.43 -1.22
N TYR A 103 3.95 15.08 0.07
CA TYR A 103 2.73 14.57 0.70
C TYR A 103 1.56 15.54 0.56
N VAL A 104 1.78 16.81 0.92
CA VAL A 104 0.73 17.83 0.91
C VAL A 104 0.27 18.14 -0.52
N SER A 105 1.20 18.18 -1.47
CA SER A 105 0.91 18.55 -2.86
C SER A 105 0.31 17.41 -3.69
N HIS A 106 0.62 16.15 -3.37
CA HIS A 106 0.27 15.01 -4.23
C HIS A 106 -0.55 13.92 -3.56
N VAL A 107 -0.43 13.72 -2.25
CA VAL A 107 -1.06 12.59 -1.54
C VAL A 107 -2.32 13.05 -0.82
N LEU A 108 -2.23 14.18 -0.12
CA LEU A 108 -3.35 14.73 0.65
C LEU A 108 -4.54 15.05 -0.28
N GLY A 109 -5.72 14.57 0.10
CA GLY A 109 -6.97 14.80 -0.64
C GLY A 109 -7.19 13.91 -1.86
N GLN A 110 -6.22 13.04 -2.21
CA GLN A 110 -6.38 12.10 -3.31
C GLN A 110 -7.53 11.13 -3.09
N ARG A 111 -8.25 10.82 -4.16
CA ARG A 111 -9.39 9.89 -4.12
C ARG A 111 -8.95 8.45 -3.92
N LEU A 112 -7.83 8.06 -4.54
CA LEU A 112 -7.31 6.71 -4.53
C LEU A 112 -6.06 6.65 -3.67
N TYR A 113 -6.27 6.83 -2.36
CA TYR A 113 -5.22 6.74 -1.35
C TYR A 113 -5.51 5.57 -0.41
N VAL A 114 -4.52 4.70 -0.26
CA VAL A 114 -4.63 3.42 0.46
C VAL A 114 -3.65 3.40 1.61
N GLN A 115 -4.10 2.89 2.75
CA GLN A 115 -3.28 2.61 3.91
C GLN A 115 -3.37 1.13 4.30
N ALA A 116 -2.27 0.60 4.83
CA ALA A 116 -2.21 -0.71 5.47
C ALA A 116 -1.25 -0.68 6.65
N VAL A 117 -1.62 -1.38 7.72
CA VAL A 117 -0.73 -1.69 8.84
C VAL A 117 -0.67 -3.21 8.92
N ILE A 118 0.46 -3.78 8.50
CA ILE A 118 0.60 -5.22 8.37
C ILE A 118 1.59 -5.77 9.42
N PRO A 119 1.11 -6.52 10.42
CA PRO A 119 1.99 -7.16 11.39
C PRO A 119 2.71 -8.37 10.77
N GLY A 120 3.95 -8.54 11.18
CA GLY A 120 4.81 -9.68 10.91
C GLY A 120 4.67 -10.75 11.99
N ASN A 121 4.90 -11.99 11.59
CA ASN A 121 4.84 -13.14 12.50
C ASN A 121 6.00 -13.21 13.51
N ARG A 122 6.92 -12.24 13.51
CA ARG A 122 8.01 -12.10 14.49
C ARG A 122 8.12 -10.69 15.07
N GLY A 123 7.02 -9.92 15.04
CA GLY A 123 6.90 -8.64 15.74
C GLY A 123 7.28 -7.40 14.92
N THR A 124 7.72 -7.55 13.66
CA THR A 124 7.86 -6.38 12.78
C THR A 124 6.47 -5.85 12.42
N VAL A 125 6.28 -4.54 12.41
CA VAL A 125 5.04 -3.91 11.93
C VAL A 125 5.39 -3.02 10.75
N LEU A 126 4.83 -3.30 9.58
CA LEU A 126 5.03 -2.51 8.37
C LEU A 126 3.80 -1.63 8.12
N LYS A 127 3.99 -0.31 8.15
CA LYS A 127 3.00 0.67 7.69
C LYS A 127 3.24 0.94 6.21
N VAL A 128 2.21 0.84 5.38
CA VAL A 128 2.31 1.02 3.93
C VAL A 128 1.26 2.03 3.48
N GLU A 129 1.67 2.95 2.62
CA GLU A 129 0.78 3.88 1.96
C GLU A 129 1.01 3.88 0.46
N MET A 130 -0.08 4.00 -0.30
CA MET A 130 -0.03 4.07 -1.75
C MET A 130 -1.05 5.09 -2.22
N TYR A 131 -0.74 5.82 -3.28
CA TYR A 131 -1.75 6.58 -3.99
C TYR A 131 -1.63 6.42 -5.50
N ARG A 132 -2.76 6.54 -6.19
CA ARG A 132 -2.82 6.70 -7.63
C ARG A 132 -3.19 8.14 -7.97
N SER A 133 -2.43 8.76 -8.88
CA SER A 133 -2.75 10.09 -9.38
C SER A 133 -4.07 10.08 -10.15
N ALA A 134 -4.95 11.06 -9.91
CA ALA A 134 -6.26 11.14 -10.53
C ALA A 134 -6.25 11.52 -12.03
N GLY A 135 -5.13 12.07 -12.53
CA GLY A 135 -4.99 12.53 -13.91
C GLY A 135 -4.29 11.55 -14.85
N GLY A 136 -4.05 10.32 -14.39
CA GLY A 136 -3.31 9.31 -15.16
C GLY A 136 -4.22 8.36 -15.95
N GLU A 137 -3.63 7.70 -16.95
CA GLU A 137 -4.32 6.74 -17.82
C GLU A 137 -4.83 5.56 -16.97
N PRO A 138 -6.13 5.22 -17.01
CA PRO A 138 -6.77 4.30 -16.06
C PRO A 138 -6.15 2.89 -15.94
N ASN A 139 -5.27 2.51 -16.86
CA ASN A 139 -4.69 1.18 -16.99
C ASN A 139 -3.17 1.08 -16.72
N LEU A 140 -2.49 2.14 -16.28
CA LEU A 140 -1.05 2.07 -16.02
C LEU A 140 -0.74 1.89 -14.52
N LEU A 141 -0.37 0.67 -14.12
CA LEU A 141 0.16 0.38 -12.78
C LEU A 141 1.37 1.25 -12.39
N ARG A 142 2.08 1.80 -13.38
CA ARG A 142 3.22 2.71 -13.23
C ARG A 142 2.89 4.04 -12.54
N GLU A 143 1.62 4.39 -12.43
CA GLU A 143 1.19 5.65 -11.81
C GLU A 143 0.95 5.52 -10.31
N ILE A 144 1.03 4.29 -9.78
CA ILE A 144 0.92 4.06 -8.35
C ILE A 144 2.28 4.33 -7.72
N LYS A 145 2.32 5.36 -6.88
CA LYS A 145 3.44 5.62 -6.00
C LYS A 145 3.10 5.07 -4.63
N GLY A 146 4.09 4.53 -3.94
CA GLY A 146 3.92 4.09 -2.56
C GLY A 146 5.17 4.26 -1.74
N VAL A 147 4.96 4.20 -0.43
CA VAL A 147 5.98 4.20 0.60
C VAL A 147 5.64 3.17 1.67
N ALA A 148 6.64 2.69 2.37
CA ALA A 148 6.43 1.92 3.58
C ALA A 148 7.46 2.29 4.64
N LYS A 149 7.12 2.05 5.91
CA LYS A 149 8.00 2.19 7.06
C LYS A 149 7.76 1.04 8.03
N ASP A 150 8.82 0.44 8.53
CA ASP A 150 8.71 -0.55 9.61
C ASP A 150 9.04 0.05 10.99
N ASN A 151 8.79 -0.73 12.04
CA ASN A 151 9.16 -0.39 13.42
C ASN A 151 10.65 -0.64 13.74
N LYS A 152 11.50 -0.87 12.72
CA LYS A 152 12.95 -1.01 12.81
C LYS A 152 13.66 0.15 12.08
N ASP A 153 12.95 1.27 11.90
CA ASP A 153 13.41 2.50 11.24
C ASP A 153 13.84 2.35 9.77
N ASN A 154 13.40 1.29 9.08
CA ASN A 154 13.57 1.21 7.64
C ASN A 154 12.45 1.93 6.92
N ILE A 155 12.82 2.68 5.88
CA ILE A 155 11.92 3.34 4.95
C ILE A 155 12.11 2.72 3.57
N TYR A 156 10.99 2.43 2.91
CA TYR A 156 10.97 1.76 1.62
C TYR A 156 10.20 2.56 0.59
N LYS A 157 10.74 2.62 -0.63
CA LYS A 157 9.99 3.04 -1.81
C LYS A 157 9.27 1.83 -2.39
N LEU A 158 7.94 1.94 -2.57
CA LEU A 158 7.11 0.90 -3.17
C LEU A 158 6.84 1.21 -4.63
N VAL A 159 7.14 0.25 -5.51
CA VAL A 159 6.96 0.32 -6.97
C VAL A 159 6.27 -0.95 -7.47
N PHE A 160 5.39 -0.84 -8.46
CA PHE A 160 4.67 -1.95 -9.10
C PHE A 160 5.24 -2.30 -10.47
#